data_AF-A0A736VSH3-F1
#
_entry.id   AF-A0A736VSH3-F1
#
_cell.length_a   1.000
_cell.length_b   1.000
_cell.length_c   1.000
_cell.angle_alpha   90.00
_cell.angle_beta   90.00
_cell.angle_gamma   90.00
#
_symmetry.space_group_name_H-M   'P 1'
#
loop_
_entity.id
_entity.type
_entity.pdbx_description
1 polymer ?
#
loop_
_entity_poly.entity_id
_entity_poly.type
_entity_poly.pdbx_seq_one_letter_code
_entity_poly.pdbx_strand_id
1 'polypeptide(L)'
;MERLQRAEEKEHSITNRQIQAWQDLPQATKLEIGGWKKWAQTQGISLRSAENFLTNSGLTPFGAERLLPPVERGVPITTTQIQAWQELSQEAKRAAGGCIKWAQEQGITIGSAIACLTNTGLTFNGRKRLLPPEERGSTITKAQFLKWADMSPEERSEAGGWRAWAQAQGISIRSAGNVLTNSGLTPFGTERLKSPEERGAPITNVQIRTWRDLPQEAKRQAGGWIKWAQAQEIAIGSASGYLTNTGLKANGMARLRQSPSATVTLSRPQASTSADTSDEIPVSESPSPQDSEDIAAPPAKQIKEEDVVTWDTHQINNNLPILQH
;
A
#
# COMPACT_ATOMS: atom_id res chain seq x y z
N MET A 1 -3.73 -47.16 3.52
CA MET A 1 -4.38 -45.94 2.97
C MET A 1 -4.65 -44.99 4.12
N GLU A 2 -3.67 -44.15 4.50
CA GLU A 2 -3.86 -43.23 5.63
C GLU A 2 -2.85 -42.06 5.58
N ARG A 3 -2.73 -41.41 4.41
CA ARG A 3 -1.83 -40.26 4.21
C ARG A 3 -2.41 -39.15 3.35
N LEU A 4 -3.74 -39.06 3.27
CA LEU A 4 -4.43 -38.07 2.43
C LEU A 4 -5.59 -37.44 3.21
N GLN A 5 -5.26 -36.74 4.29
CA GLN A 5 -6.17 -35.80 4.97
C GLN A 5 -5.39 -34.86 5.90
N ARG A 6 -4.31 -34.25 5.41
CA ARG A 6 -3.88 -32.96 5.97
C ARG A 6 -4.61 -31.90 5.19
N ALA A 7 -5.86 -31.67 5.59
CA ALA A 7 -6.66 -30.57 5.12
C ALA A 7 -5.82 -29.28 5.21
N GLU A 8 -5.96 -28.40 4.22
CA GLU A 8 -5.46 -27.03 4.27
C GLU A 8 -6.00 -26.34 5.53
N GLU A 9 -5.30 -26.47 6.66
CA GLU A 9 -5.50 -25.64 7.83
C GLU A 9 -5.16 -24.22 7.39
N LYS A 10 -6.18 -23.44 7.04
CA LYS A 10 -6.08 -22.01 6.82
C LYS A 10 -5.59 -21.41 8.12
N GLU A 11 -4.29 -21.25 8.25
CA GLU A 11 -3.68 -20.60 9.40
C GLU A 11 -4.22 -19.15 9.49
N HIS A 12 -4.79 -18.79 10.64
CA HIS A 12 -5.39 -17.48 10.84
C HIS A 12 -4.36 -16.49 11.41
N SER A 13 -4.56 -15.19 11.13
CA SER A 13 -3.75 -14.13 11.76
C SER A 13 -3.98 -14.11 13.27
N ILE A 14 -2.93 -13.91 14.06
CA ILE A 14 -3.03 -13.83 15.51
C ILE A 14 -3.88 -12.64 15.96
N THR A 15 -4.70 -12.85 16.98
CA THR A 15 -5.59 -11.84 17.57
C THR A 15 -5.00 -11.23 18.84
N ASN A 16 -5.47 -10.05 19.25
CA ASN A 16 -5.05 -9.44 20.52
C ASN A 16 -5.31 -10.36 21.72
N ARG A 17 -6.43 -11.09 21.72
CA ARG A 17 -6.74 -12.09 22.76
C ARG A 17 -5.69 -13.20 22.82
N GLN A 18 -5.23 -13.68 21.67
CA GLN A 18 -4.18 -14.70 21.60
C GLN A 18 -2.81 -14.17 22.03
N ILE A 19 -2.47 -12.92 21.67
CA ILE A 19 -1.24 -12.28 22.15
C ILE A 19 -1.27 -12.15 23.68
N GLN A 20 -2.40 -11.70 24.25
CA GLN A 20 -2.59 -11.60 25.70
C GLN A 20 -2.51 -12.97 26.38
N ALA A 21 -3.20 -13.98 25.83
CA ALA A 21 -3.15 -15.34 26.37
C ALA A 21 -1.73 -15.89 26.43
N TRP A 22 -0.89 -15.64 25.41
CA TRP A 22 0.51 -16.03 25.46
C TRP A 22 1.32 -15.20 26.48
N GLN A 23 1.03 -13.91 26.63
CA GLN A 23 1.68 -13.07 27.63
C GLN A 23 1.44 -13.59 29.05
N ASP A 24 0.19 -13.92 29.36
CA ASP A 24 -0.28 -14.31 30.70
C ASP A 24 0.19 -15.71 31.12
N LEU A 25 0.65 -16.54 30.18
CA LEU A 25 1.18 -17.87 30.49
C LEU A 25 2.47 -17.80 31.33
N PRO A 26 2.57 -18.55 32.43
CA PRO A 26 3.82 -18.69 33.18
C PRO A 26 4.95 -19.24 32.32
N GLN A 27 6.19 -18.86 32.64
CA GLN A 27 7.36 -19.29 31.86
C GLN A 27 7.55 -20.80 31.83
N ALA A 28 7.26 -21.49 32.94
CA ALA A 28 7.31 -22.95 33.03
C ALA A 28 6.36 -23.60 32.00
N THR A 29 5.12 -23.12 31.92
CA THR A 29 4.13 -23.63 30.97
C THR A 29 4.53 -23.35 29.52
N LYS A 30 5.13 -22.18 29.23
CA LYS A 30 5.66 -21.87 27.89
C LYS A 30 6.74 -22.86 27.46
N LEU A 31 7.60 -23.30 28.40
CA LEU A 31 8.64 -24.30 28.15
C LEU A 31 8.05 -25.71 27.94
N GLU A 32 7.06 -26.11 28.74
CA GLU A 32 6.36 -27.40 28.61
C GLU A 32 5.64 -27.54 27.26
N ILE A 33 4.99 -26.48 26.79
CA ILE A 33 4.35 -26.42 25.46
C ILE A 33 5.42 -26.52 24.34
N GLY A 34 6.69 -26.25 24.65
CA GLY A 34 7.81 -26.25 23.72
C GLY A 34 7.91 -24.98 22.89
N GLY A 35 7.50 -23.85 23.47
CA GLY A 35 7.66 -22.51 22.90
C GLY A 35 6.51 -22.06 22.00
N TRP A 36 6.61 -20.80 21.56
CA TRP A 36 5.51 -20.11 20.87
C TRP A 36 5.13 -20.76 19.53
N LYS A 37 6.07 -21.41 18.84
CA LYS A 37 5.82 -22.07 17.54
C LYS A 37 4.83 -23.22 17.68
N LYS A 38 5.07 -24.11 18.64
CA LYS A 38 4.17 -25.23 18.93
C LYS A 38 2.82 -24.73 19.42
N TRP A 39 2.83 -23.75 20.31
CA TRP A 39 1.59 -23.11 20.78
C TRP A 39 0.78 -22.52 19.63
N ALA A 40 1.41 -21.73 18.74
CA ALA A 40 0.74 -21.13 17.59
C ALA A 40 0.13 -22.19 16.65
N GLN A 41 0.86 -23.27 16.38
CA GLN A 41 0.37 -24.40 15.58
C GLN A 41 -0.87 -25.04 16.21
N THR A 42 -0.86 -25.32 17.52
CA THR A 42 -2.02 -25.92 18.21
C THR A 42 -3.27 -25.04 18.18
N GLN A 43 -3.10 -23.74 17.98
CA GLN A 43 -4.18 -22.76 17.90
C GLN A 43 -4.59 -22.45 16.44
N GLY A 44 -3.99 -23.11 15.45
CA GLY A 44 -4.21 -22.81 14.03
C GLY A 44 -3.80 -21.39 13.63
N ILE A 45 -2.83 -20.81 14.34
CA ILE A 45 -2.30 -19.45 14.10
C ILE A 45 -1.15 -19.56 13.11
N SER A 46 -1.09 -18.63 12.15
CA SER A 46 0.02 -18.60 11.22
C SER A 46 1.33 -18.33 11.91
N LEU A 47 2.33 -19.19 11.68
CA LEU A 47 3.66 -19.03 12.27
C LEU A 47 4.26 -17.66 11.92
N ARG A 48 4.11 -17.23 10.67
CA ARG A 48 4.56 -15.91 10.22
C ARG A 48 3.82 -14.77 10.92
N SER A 49 2.55 -14.97 11.25
CA SER A 49 1.80 -14.00 12.03
C SER A 49 2.30 -13.97 13.47
N ALA A 50 2.41 -15.12 14.13
CA ALA A 50 2.81 -15.25 15.53
C ALA A 50 4.25 -14.78 15.78
N GLU A 51 5.17 -15.02 14.85
CA GLU A 51 6.57 -14.58 14.93
C GLU A 51 6.70 -13.07 15.14
N ASN A 52 5.80 -12.27 14.55
CA ASN A 52 5.85 -10.82 14.71
C ASN A 52 5.55 -10.37 16.14
N PHE A 53 4.85 -11.17 16.96
CA PHE A 53 4.32 -10.74 18.25
C PHE A 53 4.83 -11.55 19.43
N LEU A 54 5.27 -12.80 19.23
CA LEU A 54 5.57 -13.74 20.31
C LEU A 54 7.06 -14.10 20.36
N THR A 55 7.55 -14.34 21.57
CA THR A 55 8.86 -14.96 21.86
C THR A 55 8.65 -16.15 22.79
N ASN A 56 9.67 -16.99 22.97
CA ASN A 56 9.58 -18.12 23.92
C ASN A 56 9.46 -17.66 25.38
N SER A 57 9.80 -16.41 25.69
CA SER A 57 9.68 -15.82 27.01
C SER A 57 8.45 -14.94 27.20
N GLY A 58 7.77 -14.55 26.12
CA GLY A 58 6.64 -13.64 26.19
C GLY A 58 6.37 -12.99 24.84
N LEU A 59 6.49 -11.67 24.78
CA LEU A 59 6.15 -10.88 23.60
C LEU A 59 7.39 -10.27 22.94
N THR A 60 7.31 -10.04 21.64
CA THR A 60 8.22 -9.12 20.95
C THR A 60 7.84 -7.68 21.32
N PRO A 61 8.69 -6.68 21.02
CA PRO A 61 8.29 -5.27 21.13
C PRO A 61 6.99 -4.95 20.38
N PHE A 62 6.80 -5.56 19.20
CA PHE A 62 5.55 -5.47 18.43
C PHE A 62 4.35 -6.09 19.15
N GLY A 63 4.54 -7.25 19.79
CA GLY A 63 3.52 -7.90 20.63
C GLY A 63 3.09 -7.00 21.78
N ALA A 64 4.06 -6.42 22.49
CA ALA A 64 3.80 -5.51 23.60
C ALA A 64 3.07 -4.24 23.14
N GLU A 65 3.56 -3.55 22.10
CA GLU A 65 2.90 -2.36 21.53
C GLU A 65 1.48 -2.68 21.04
N ARG A 66 1.27 -3.86 20.46
CA ARG A 66 -0.04 -4.26 19.93
C ARG A 66 -1.12 -4.35 21.01
N LEU A 67 -0.74 -4.69 22.24
CA LEU A 67 -1.65 -4.80 23.38
C LEU A 67 -1.94 -3.46 24.04
N LEU A 68 -1.12 -2.43 23.81
CA LEU A 68 -1.39 -1.09 24.32
C LEU A 68 -2.71 -0.52 23.75
N PRO A 69 -3.46 0.26 24.54
CA PRO A 69 -4.54 1.09 24.06
C PRO A 69 -4.09 1.93 22.86
N PRO A 70 -4.95 2.20 21.85
CA PRO A 70 -4.56 2.97 20.66
C PRO A 70 -3.93 4.33 20.97
N VAL A 71 -4.37 4.99 22.05
CA VAL A 71 -3.84 6.28 22.49
C VAL A 71 -2.40 6.21 23.03
N GLU A 72 -1.94 5.01 23.43
CA GLU A 72 -0.63 4.77 24.02
C GLU A 72 0.38 4.15 23.05
N ARG A 73 -0.01 3.83 21.80
CA ARG A 73 0.88 3.16 20.82
C ARG A 73 1.99 4.05 20.23
N GLY A 74 2.14 5.27 20.74
CA GLY A 74 3.08 6.25 20.21
C GLY A 74 2.56 6.95 18.94
N VAL A 75 3.37 7.86 18.41
CA VAL A 75 3.06 8.64 17.21
C VAL A 75 3.83 8.13 15.97
N PRO A 76 3.36 8.41 14.74
CA PRO A 76 4.13 8.15 13.54
C PRO A 76 5.46 8.94 13.55
N ILE A 77 6.52 8.34 13.02
CA ILE A 77 7.83 8.97 12.94
C ILE A 77 7.78 10.21 12.04
N THR A 78 8.40 11.30 12.47
CA THR A 78 8.53 12.55 11.72
C THR A 78 9.81 12.58 10.88
N THR A 79 9.87 13.47 9.88
CA THR A 79 11.11 13.69 9.10
C THR A 79 12.27 14.12 10.00
N THR A 80 12.01 15.00 10.97
CA THR A 80 13.01 15.44 11.96
C THR A 80 13.58 14.27 12.76
N GLN A 81 12.74 13.34 13.19
CA GLN A 81 13.20 12.15 13.91
C GLN A 81 14.00 11.19 13.00
N ILE A 82 13.63 11.06 11.73
CA ILE A 82 14.43 10.28 10.76
C ILE A 82 15.82 10.91 10.58
N GLN A 83 15.88 12.23 10.45
CA GLN A 83 17.13 12.98 10.32
C GLN A 83 18.00 12.83 11.58
N ALA A 84 17.42 13.03 12.76
CA ALA A 84 18.13 12.86 14.04
C ALA A 84 18.74 11.46 14.16
N TRP A 85 18.01 10.40 13.81
CA TRP A 85 18.57 9.04 13.80
C TRP A 85 19.68 8.87 12.75
N GLN A 86 19.56 9.50 11.58
CA GLN A 86 20.60 9.43 10.55
C GLN A 86 21.92 10.01 11.05
N GLU A 87 21.86 11.17 11.72
CA GLU A 87 23.00 11.96 12.21
C GLU A 87 23.75 11.32 13.39
N LEU A 88 23.11 10.42 14.14
CA LEU A 88 23.79 9.69 15.21
C LEU A 88 24.97 8.86 14.66
N SER A 89 26.10 8.93 15.36
CA SER A 89 27.22 8.00 15.14
C SER A 89 26.80 6.56 15.40
N GLN A 90 27.56 5.59 14.88
CA GLN A 90 27.24 4.18 15.11
C GLN A 90 27.36 3.80 16.59
N GLU A 91 28.28 4.43 17.32
CA GLU A 91 28.46 4.28 18.76
C GLU A 91 27.23 4.78 19.52
N ALA A 92 26.70 5.95 19.17
CA ALA A 92 25.49 6.50 19.78
C ALA A 92 24.25 5.62 19.48
N LYS A 93 24.13 5.09 18.25
CA LYS A 93 23.07 4.13 17.89
C LYS A 93 23.14 2.84 18.72
N ARG A 94 24.35 2.33 18.99
CA ARG A 94 24.56 1.17 19.88
C ARG A 94 24.22 1.51 21.33
N ALA A 95 24.64 2.68 21.82
CA ALA A 95 24.35 3.14 23.18
C ALA A 95 22.84 3.32 23.43
N ALA A 96 22.09 3.77 22.43
CA ALA A 96 20.63 3.84 22.46
C ALA A 96 19.94 2.45 22.44
N GLY A 97 20.69 1.35 22.31
CA GLY A 97 20.16 -0.01 22.26
C GLY A 97 19.45 -0.37 20.95
N GLY A 98 19.76 0.34 19.86
CA GLY A 98 19.17 0.12 18.53
C GLY A 98 17.92 0.97 18.26
N CYS A 99 17.45 0.93 17.00
CA CYS A 99 16.42 1.86 16.52
C CYS A 99 15.05 1.66 17.19
N ILE A 100 14.72 0.43 17.62
CA ILE A 100 13.46 0.14 18.30
C ILE A 100 13.43 0.77 19.69
N LYS A 101 14.48 0.58 20.49
CA LYS A 101 14.55 1.14 21.84
C LYS A 101 14.58 2.66 21.80
N TRP A 102 15.39 3.22 20.92
CA TRP A 102 15.40 4.67 20.65
C TRP A 102 14.02 5.19 20.25
N ALA A 103 13.31 4.50 19.35
CA ALA A 103 11.97 4.90 18.93
C ALA A 103 10.96 4.90 20.08
N GLN A 104 10.99 3.88 20.94
CA GLN A 104 10.13 3.80 22.12
C GLN A 104 10.37 4.96 23.09
N GLU A 105 11.64 5.30 23.36
CA GLU A 105 12.01 6.44 24.23
C GLU A 105 11.52 7.78 23.66
N GLN A 106 11.40 7.89 22.34
CA GLN A 106 10.86 9.07 21.64
C GLN A 106 9.34 9.03 21.46
N GLY A 107 8.66 8.02 22.01
CA GLY A 107 7.21 7.83 21.84
C GLY A 107 6.78 7.54 20.41
N ILE A 108 7.65 6.96 19.58
CA ILE A 108 7.38 6.63 18.18
C ILE A 108 6.86 5.19 18.09
N THR A 109 5.79 4.99 17.31
CA THR A 109 5.28 3.64 16.98
C THR A 109 6.40 2.78 16.38
N ILE A 110 6.59 1.56 16.88
CA ILE A 110 7.60 0.60 16.40
C ILE A 110 7.40 0.35 14.90
N GLY A 111 6.15 0.19 14.46
CA GLY A 111 5.80 0.02 13.06
C GLY A 111 6.33 1.15 12.16
N SER A 112 6.21 2.41 12.61
CA SER A 112 6.71 3.55 11.86
C SER A 112 8.23 3.67 11.92
N ALA A 113 8.85 3.30 13.05
CA ALA A 113 10.29 3.29 13.22
C ALA A 113 10.95 2.28 12.27
N ILE A 114 10.52 1.01 12.26
CA ILE A 114 11.12 0.00 11.38
C ILE A 114 10.87 0.28 9.89
N ALA A 115 9.81 1.02 9.57
CA ALA A 115 9.54 1.41 8.21
C ALA A 115 10.64 2.35 7.69
N CYS A 116 11.26 3.16 8.56
CA CYS A 116 12.20 4.21 8.18
C CYS A 116 13.64 3.96 8.65
N LEU A 117 13.85 3.23 9.74
CA LEU A 117 15.12 3.13 10.45
C LEU A 117 15.69 1.71 10.44
N THR A 118 17.02 1.61 10.51
CA THR A 118 17.77 0.39 10.83
C THR A 118 18.73 0.68 11.98
N ASN A 119 19.27 -0.36 12.63
CA ASN A 119 20.29 -0.18 13.69
C ASN A 119 21.58 0.50 13.22
N THR A 120 21.78 0.64 11.91
CA THR A 120 22.96 1.26 11.30
C THR A 120 22.64 2.57 10.55
N GLY A 121 21.37 2.93 10.41
CA GLY A 121 20.98 4.10 9.62
C GLY A 121 19.53 4.03 9.19
N LEU A 122 19.27 4.20 7.89
CA LEU A 122 17.93 4.33 7.34
C LEU A 122 17.60 3.23 6.33
N THR A 123 16.33 2.81 6.33
CA THR A 123 15.76 1.99 5.25
C THR A 123 15.64 2.82 3.96
N PHE A 124 15.32 2.15 2.85
CA PHE A 124 14.97 2.85 1.61
C PHE A 124 13.84 3.88 1.82
N ASN A 125 12.80 3.53 2.57
CA ASN A 125 11.68 4.45 2.84
C ASN A 125 12.12 5.61 3.75
N GLY A 126 13.01 5.37 4.71
CA GLY A 126 13.59 6.43 5.54
C GLY A 126 14.36 7.43 4.70
N ARG A 127 15.26 6.95 3.84
CA ARG A 127 16.00 7.81 2.89
C ARG A 127 15.06 8.57 1.97
N LYS A 128 14.06 7.89 1.40
CA LYS A 128 13.05 8.52 0.53
C LYS A 128 12.27 9.62 1.25
N ARG A 129 12.01 9.47 2.55
CA ARG A 129 11.35 10.51 3.36
C ARG A 129 12.25 11.72 3.63
N LEU A 130 13.56 11.57 3.57
CA LEU A 130 14.48 12.70 3.69
C LEU A 130 14.75 13.40 2.36
N LEU A 131 14.47 12.75 1.23
CA LEU A 131 14.56 13.41 -0.07
C LEU A 131 13.66 14.65 -0.12
N PRO A 132 14.15 15.77 -0.69
CA PRO A 132 13.34 16.94 -1.01
C PRO A 132 12.07 16.55 -1.78
N PRO A 133 10.96 17.29 -1.63
CA PRO A 133 9.72 17.01 -2.36
C PRO A 133 9.94 16.83 -3.87
N GLU A 134 10.86 17.60 -4.45
CA GLU A 134 11.22 17.57 -5.87
C GLU A 134 11.87 16.23 -6.26
N GLU A 135 12.73 15.69 -5.40
CA GLU A 135 13.44 14.41 -5.61
C GLU A 135 12.59 13.18 -5.31
N ARG A 136 11.50 13.33 -4.54
CA ARG A 136 10.51 12.24 -4.35
C ARG A 136 9.76 11.91 -5.65
N GLY A 137 9.75 12.87 -6.57
CA GLY A 137 9.13 12.82 -7.88
C GLY A 137 7.60 12.95 -7.81
N SER A 138 7.04 13.57 -8.83
CA SER A 138 5.60 13.80 -8.98
C SER A 138 4.87 12.57 -9.52
N THR A 139 3.55 12.59 -9.44
CA THR A 139 2.72 11.68 -10.24
C THR A 139 2.86 12.03 -11.71
N ILE A 140 2.92 11.00 -12.57
CA ILE A 140 2.98 11.19 -14.01
C ILE A 140 1.73 11.93 -14.50
N THR A 141 1.93 13.05 -15.20
CA THR A 141 0.84 13.82 -15.80
C THR A 141 0.34 13.16 -17.08
N LYS A 142 -0.85 13.53 -17.55
CA LYS A 142 -1.38 13.02 -18.83
C LYS A 142 -0.46 13.38 -20.01
N ALA A 143 0.10 14.59 -20.01
CA ALA A 143 1.02 15.04 -21.06
C ALA A 143 2.33 14.24 -21.07
N GLN A 144 2.96 14.03 -19.90
CA GLN A 144 4.15 13.19 -19.79
C GLN A 144 3.87 11.75 -20.21
N PHE A 145 2.71 11.23 -19.81
CA PHE A 145 2.27 9.89 -20.14
C PHE A 145 2.08 9.69 -21.66
N LEU A 146 1.42 10.64 -22.33
CA LEU A 146 1.26 10.64 -23.79
C LEU A 146 2.60 10.78 -24.49
N LYS A 147 3.46 11.72 -24.05
CA LYS A 147 4.80 11.91 -24.60
C LYS A 147 5.60 10.60 -24.63
N TRP A 148 5.62 9.84 -23.53
CA TRP A 148 6.31 8.55 -23.53
C TRP A 148 5.63 7.50 -24.43
N ALA A 149 4.31 7.53 -24.55
CA ALA A 149 3.56 6.63 -25.42
C ALA A 149 3.85 6.88 -26.91
N ASP A 150 4.04 8.14 -27.28
CA ASP A 150 4.27 8.56 -28.67
C ASP A 150 5.73 8.41 -29.12
N MET A 151 6.68 8.30 -28.18
CA MET A 151 8.10 8.09 -28.50
C MET A 151 8.34 6.79 -29.29
N SER A 152 9.31 6.81 -30.20
CA SER A 152 9.80 5.63 -30.90
C SER A 152 10.62 4.72 -29.97
N PRO A 153 10.86 3.44 -30.33
CA PRO A 153 11.78 2.57 -29.60
C PRO A 153 13.19 3.16 -29.43
N GLU A 154 13.69 3.85 -30.46
CA GLU A 154 15.02 4.49 -30.48
C GLU A 154 15.07 5.65 -29.49
N GLU A 155 14.09 6.56 -29.53
CA GLU A 155 13.99 7.69 -28.59
C GLU A 155 13.90 7.22 -27.13
N ARG A 156 13.20 6.11 -26.87
CA ARG A 156 13.13 5.50 -25.53
C ARG A 156 14.46 4.90 -25.09
N SER A 157 15.21 4.33 -26.04
CA SER A 157 16.55 3.79 -25.78
C SER A 157 17.54 4.91 -25.47
N GLU A 158 17.53 5.99 -26.26
CA GLU A 158 18.34 7.19 -26.03
C GLU A 158 18.04 7.87 -24.70
N ALA A 159 16.77 7.86 -24.28
CA ALA A 159 16.36 8.32 -22.95
C ALA A 159 16.82 7.42 -21.78
N GLY A 160 17.54 6.32 -22.05
CA GLY A 160 18.03 5.38 -21.04
C GLY A 160 16.94 4.47 -20.45
N GLY A 161 15.82 4.32 -21.16
CA GLY A 161 14.65 3.58 -20.70
C GLY A 161 13.77 4.37 -19.71
N TRP A 162 12.63 3.79 -19.34
CA TRP A 162 11.56 4.52 -18.64
C TRP A 162 11.98 5.05 -17.27
N ARG A 163 12.93 4.39 -16.58
CA ARG A 163 13.40 4.82 -15.25
C ARG A 163 14.24 6.07 -15.33
N ALA A 164 15.22 6.09 -16.24
CA ALA A 164 16.10 7.24 -16.46
C ALA A 164 15.30 8.43 -16.96
N TRP A 165 14.40 8.19 -17.92
CA TRP A 165 13.47 9.20 -18.40
C TRP A 165 12.56 9.75 -17.28
N ALA A 166 11.95 8.87 -16.47
CA ALA A 166 11.09 9.31 -15.37
C ALA A 166 11.85 10.17 -14.36
N GLN A 167 13.09 9.79 -14.01
CA GLN A 167 13.95 10.58 -13.14
C GLN A 167 14.26 11.96 -13.74
N ALA A 168 14.65 12.00 -15.02
CA ALA A 168 14.95 13.24 -15.73
C ALA A 168 13.73 14.19 -15.81
N GLN A 169 12.53 13.64 -15.80
CA GLN A 169 11.27 14.39 -15.80
C GLN A 169 10.75 14.71 -14.38
N GLY A 170 11.49 14.37 -13.33
CA GLY A 170 11.04 14.54 -11.94
C GLY A 170 9.80 13.73 -11.59
N ILE A 171 9.58 12.59 -12.26
CA ILE A 171 8.45 11.68 -12.04
C ILE A 171 8.87 10.61 -11.05
N SER A 172 8.03 10.32 -10.05
CA SER A 172 8.32 9.23 -9.13
C SER A 172 8.40 7.89 -9.89
N ILE A 173 9.47 7.13 -9.64
CA ILE A 173 9.67 5.80 -10.25
C ILE A 173 8.46 4.88 -10.03
N ARG A 174 7.79 5.00 -8.87
CA ARG A 174 6.57 4.23 -8.58
C ARG A 174 5.42 4.64 -9.50
N SER A 175 5.20 5.95 -9.71
CA SER A 175 4.13 6.42 -10.59
C SER A 175 4.40 6.04 -12.03
N ALA A 176 5.63 6.21 -12.51
CA ALA A 176 6.03 5.84 -13.86
C ALA A 176 5.92 4.32 -14.08
N GLY A 177 6.47 3.51 -13.17
CA GLY A 177 6.49 2.04 -13.31
C GLY A 177 5.11 1.37 -13.27
N ASN A 178 4.07 2.07 -12.81
CA ASN A 178 2.70 1.56 -12.91
C ASN A 178 2.19 1.57 -14.35
N VAL A 179 2.67 2.50 -15.19
CA VAL A 179 2.10 2.78 -16.52
C VAL A 179 3.11 2.67 -17.67
N LEU A 180 4.42 2.74 -17.41
CA LEU A 180 5.47 2.75 -18.42
C LEU A 180 6.28 1.44 -18.45
N THR A 181 6.79 1.10 -19.63
CA THR A 181 7.82 0.08 -19.88
C THR A 181 8.86 0.63 -20.85
N ASN A 182 10.00 -0.06 -21.02
CA ASN A 182 10.99 0.35 -22.02
C ASN A 182 10.45 0.25 -23.45
N SER A 183 9.45 -0.61 -23.67
CA SER A 183 8.80 -0.80 -24.98
C SER A 183 7.55 0.07 -25.17
N GLY A 184 7.28 1.02 -24.26
CA GLY A 184 6.08 1.85 -24.29
C GLY A 184 5.32 1.80 -22.97
N LEU A 185 4.14 1.18 -22.95
CA LEU A 185 3.23 1.20 -21.81
C LEU A 185 3.05 -0.17 -21.16
N THR A 186 2.69 -0.19 -19.88
CA THR A 186 2.18 -1.42 -19.24
C THR A 186 0.74 -1.69 -19.73
N PRO A 187 0.19 -2.90 -19.55
CA PRO A 187 -1.23 -3.15 -19.83
C PRO A 187 -2.17 -2.16 -19.11
N PHE A 188 -1.83 -1.82 -17.87
CA PHE A 188 -2.53 -0.80 -17.10
C PHE A 188 -2.38 0.61 -17.72
N GLY A 189 -1.19 0.95 -18.22
CA GLY A 189 -0.98 2.17 -19.01
C GLY A 189 -1.84 2.18 -20.28
N THR A 190 -1.81 1.12 -21.08
CA THR A 190 -2.60 1.05 -22.32
C THR A 190 -4.09 1.22 -22.06
N GLU A 191 -4.65 0.58 -21.02
CA GLU A 191 -6.05 0.76 -20.64
C GLU A 191 -6.35 2.18 -20.19
N ARG A 192 -5.42 2.84 -19.49
CA ARG A 192 -5.60 4.22 -19.02
C ARG A 192 -5.66 5.22 -20.18
N LEU A 193 -5.08 4.91 -21.35
CA LEU A 193 -5.20 5.75 -22.54
C LEU A 193 -6.56 5.63 -23.24
N LYS A 194 -7.22 4.47 -23.14
CA LYS A 194 -8.53 4.24 -23.73
C LYS A 194 -9.58 5.20 -23.18
N SER A 195 -10.57 5.56 -24.01
CA SER A 195 -11.73 6.32 -23.55
C SER A 195 -12.48 5.53 -22.46
N PRO A 196 -13.26 6.18 -21.59
CA PRO A 196 -14.04 5.48 -20.58
C PRO A 196 -14.97 4.39 -21.17
N GLU A 197 -15.51 4.60 -22.37
CA GLU A 197 -16.36 3.65 -23.08
C GLU A 197 -15.60 2.41 -23.61
N GLU A 198 -14.31 2.57 -23.89
CA GLU A 198 -13.43 1.51 -24.42
C GLU A 198 -12.73 0.70 -23.31
N ARG A 199 -12.89 1.11 -22.05
CA ARG A 199 -12.33 0.41 -20.88
C ARG A 199 -13.21 -0.78 -20.52
N GLY A 200 -12.58 -1.80 -19.95
CA GLY A 200 -13.30 -2.97 -19.45
C GLY A 200 -14.32 -2.61 -18.35
N ALA A 201 -15.27 -3.50 -18.12
CA ALA A 201 -16.28 -3.35 -17.09
C ALA A 201 -15.66 -3.33 -15.67
N PRO A 202 -16.28 -2.62 -14.71
CA PRO A 202 -15.89 -2.73 -13.31
C PRO A 202 -15.96 -4.18 -12.80
N ILE A 203 -14.99 -4.59 -11.99
CA ILE A 203 -14.99 -5.94 -11.43
C ILE A 203 -16.15 -6.14 -10.45
N THR A 204 -16.87 -7.24 -10.63
CA THR A 204 -18.02 -7.64 -9.82
C THR A 204 -17.61 -8.53 -8.65
N ASN A 205 -18.49 -8.65 -7.65
CA ASN A 205 -18.28 -9.58 -6.53
C ASN A 205 -18.19 -11.04 -7.01
N VAL A 206 -18.94 -11.41 -8.06
CA VAL A 206 -18.90 -12.75 -8.66
C VAL A 206 -17.50 -13.01 -9.20
N GLN A 207 -16.94 -12.10 -10.00
CA GLN A 207 -15.59 -12.23 -10.56
C GLN A 207 -14.50 -12.27 -9.48
N ILE A 208 -14.63 -11.48 -8.41
CA ILE A 208 -13.69 -11.54 -7.27
C ILE A 208 -13.74 -12.94 -6.59
N ARG A 209 -14.94 -13.52 -6.42
CA ARG A 209 -15.10 -14.89 -5.89
C ARG A 209 -14.52 -15.92 -6.84
N THR A 210 -14.82 -15.83 -8.14
CA THR A 210 -14.27 -16.72 -9.16
C THR A 210 -12.74 -16.74 -9.12
N TRP A 211 -12.09 -15.56 -9.07
CA TRP A 211 -10.63 -15.50 -8.97
C TRP A 211 -10.09 -16.04 -7.65
N ARG A 212 -10.77 -15.78 -6.53
CA ARG A 212 -10.39 -16.33 -5.22
C ARG A 212 -10.38 -17.86 -5.25
N ASP A 213 -11.44 -18.44 -5.78
CA ASP A 213 -11.75 -19.87 -5.71
C ASP A 213 -11.02 -20.69 -6.80
N LEU A 214 -10.44 -20.03 -7.80
CA LEU A 214 -9.56 -20.66 -8.80
C LEU A 214 -8.33 -21.30 -8.14
N PRO A 215 -8.01 -22.59 -8.42
CA PRO A 215 -6.79 -23.24 -7.96
C PRO A 215 -5.54 -22.50 -8.45
N GLN A 216 -4.44 -22.59 -7.69
CA GLN A 216 -3.21 -21.86 -8.03
C GLN A 216 -2.65 -22.23 -9.42
N GLU A 217 -2.76 -23.49 -9.83
CA GLU A 217 -2.33 -23.92 -11.15
C GLU A 217 -3.19 -23.29 -12.26
N ALA A 218 -4.52 -23.24 -12.08
CA ALA A 218 -5.40 -22.56 -13.03
C ALA A 218 -5.10 -21.05 -13.14
N LYS A 219 -4.73 -20.40 -12.03
CA LYS A 219 -4.27 -18.99 -12.05
C LYS A 219 -2.98 -18.82 -12.87
N ARG A 220 -2.06 -19.79 -12.81
CA ARG A 220 -0.83 -19.79 -13.63
C ARG A 220 -1.13 -20.04 -15.10
N GLN A 221 -2.02 -20.99 -15.41
CA GLN A 221 -2.47 -21.26 -16.78
C GLN A 221 -3.19 -20.07 -17.40
N ALA A 222 -3.97 -19.33 -16.62
CA ALA A 222 -4.57 -18.05 -17.03
C ALA A 222 -3.52 -16.94 -17.27
N GLY A 223 -2.25 -17.18 -16.95
CA GLY A 223 -1.16 -16.22 -17.11
C GLY A 223 -1.20 -15.05 -16.12
N GLY A 224 -1.85 -15.26 -14.97
CA GLY A 224 -2.02 -14.24 -13.92
C GLY A 224 -3.29 -13.40 -14.07
N TRP A 225 -3.58 -12.60 -13.03
CA TRP A 225 -4.86 -11.88 -12.91
C TRP A 225 -5.09 -10.86 -14.04
N ILE A 226 -4.02 -10.28 -14.62
CA ILE A 226 -4.13 -9.28 -15.70
C ILE A 226 -4.72 -9.93 -16.95
N LYS A 227 -4.11 -11.04 -17.42
CA LYS A 227 -4.58 -11.77 -18.61
C LYS A 227 -5.99 -12.33 -18.38
N TRP A 228 -6.25 -12.85 -17.19
CA TRP A 228 -7.57 -13.32 -16.80
C TRP A 228 -8.63 -12.20 -16.78
N ALA A 229 -8.27 -11.00 -16.31
CA ALA A 229 -9.17 -9.85 -16.31
C ALA A 229 -9.46 -9.38 -17.75
N GLN A 230 -8.43 -9.29 -18.60
CA GLN A 230 -8.58 -8.94 -20.01
C GLN A 230 -9.48 -9.93 -20.76
N ALA A 231 -9.33 -11.23 -20.52
CA ALA A 231 -10.15 -12.27 -21.16
C ALA A 231 -11.64 -12.22 -20.77
N GLN A 232 -11.98 -11.53 -19.70
CA GLN A 232 -13.35 -11.29 -19.25
C GLN A 232 -13.78 -9.84 -19.43
N GLU A 233 -13.01 -9.05 -20.18
CA GLU A 233 -13.28 -7.64 -20.45
C GLU A 233 -13.45 -6.82 -19.17
N ILE A 234 -12.73 -7.19 -18.11
CA ILE A 234 -12.71 -6.48 -16.83
C ILE A 234 -11.64 -5.39 -16.91
N ALA A 235 -11.97 -4.17 -16.48
CA ALA A 235 -10.98 -3.11 -16.36
C ALA A 235 -9.84 -3.57 -15.44
N ILE A 236 -8.62 -3.59 -15.97
CA ILE A 236 -7.37 -3.89 -15.25
C ILE A 236 -7.27 -2.99 -14.03
N GLY A 237 -7.60 -1.70 -14.15
CA GLY A 237 -7.60 -0.80 -13.01
C GLY A 237 -8.58 -1.19 -11.91
N SER A 238 -9.78 -1.63 -12.30
CA SER A 238 -10.77 -2.14 -11.34
C SER A 238 -10.28 -3.43 -10.67
N ALA A 239 -9.84 -4.42 -11.45
CA ALA A 239 -9.32 -5.69 -10.96
C ALA A 239 -8.07 -5.52 -10.06
N SER A 240 -7.20 -4.56 -10.39
CA SER A 240 -5.97 -4.28 -9.64
C SER A 240 -6.25 -3.92 -8.18
N GLY A 241 -7.42 -3.37 -7.86
CA GLY A 241 -7.82 -3.04 -6.50
C GLY A 241 -8.04 -4.27 -5.61
N TYR A 242 -8.35 -5.43 -6.21
CA TYR A 242 -8.87 -6.59 -5.47
C TYR A 242 -8.06 -7.87 -5.68
N LEU A 243 -7.36 -8.05 -6.79
CA LEU A 243 -6.74 -9.32 -7.18
C LEU A 243 -5.21 -9.34 -6.98
N THR A 244 -4.66 -10.55 -6.77
CA THR A 244 -3.23 -10.88 -6.85
C THR A 244 -3.05 -12.18 -7.64
N ASN A 245 -1.84 -12.50 -8.11
CA ASN A 245 -1.59 -13.78 -8.79
C ASN A 245 -1.78 -15.03 -7.91
N THR A 246 -1.92 -14.84 -6.60
CA THR A 246 -2.12 -15.92 -5.62
C THR A 246 -3.52 -15.92 -5.01
N GLY A 247 -4.36 -14.92 -5.29
CA GLY A 247 -5.68 -14.79 -4.68
C GLY A 247 -6.14 -13.34 -4.63
N LEU A 248 -6.51 -12.87 -3.44
CA LEU A 248 -7.10 -11.55 -3.23
C LEU A 248 -6.19 -10.63 -2.40
N LYS A 249 -6.29 -9.33 -2.68
CA LYS A 249 -5.81 -8.26 -1.80
C LYS A 249 -6.73 -8.14 -0.58
N ALA A 250 -6.26 -7.45 0.47
CA ALA A 250 -7.08 -7.13 1.64
C ALA A 250 -8.40 -6.45 1.27
N ASN A 251 -8.38 -5.53 0.30
CA ASN A 251 -9.60 -4.88 -0.20
C ASN A 251 -10.56 -5.86 -0.89
N GLY A 252 -10.04 -6.86 -1.62
CA GLY A 252 -10.84 -7.95 -2.20
C GLY A 252 -11.51 -8.78 -1.12
N MET A 253 -10.74 -9.15 -0.09
CA MET A 253 -11.26 -9.88 1.07
C MET A 253 -12.33 -9.08 1.82
N ALA A 254 -12.09 -7.78 2.05
CA ALA A 254 -13.01 -6.89 2.74
C ALA A 254 -14.33 -6.70 1.96
N ARG A 255 -14.23 -6.45 0.65
CA ARG A 255 -15.40 -6.29 -0.24
C ARG A 255 -16.30 -7.53 -0.20
N LEU A 256 -15.72 -8.73 -0.22
CA LEU A 256 -16.50 -9.97 -0.15
C LEU A 256 -17.15 -10.22 1.22
N ARG A 257 -16.54 -9.74 2.32
CA ARG A 257 -17.12 -9.87 3.67
C ARG A 257 -18.35 -8.98 3.86
N GLN A 258 -18.40 -7.83 3.19
CA GLN A 258 -19.51 -6.87 3.28
C GLN A 258 -20.70 -7.22 2.38
N SER A 259 -20.57 -8.22 1.51
CA SER A 259 -21.63 -8.66 0.61
C SER A 259 -22.03 -10.11 0.94
N PRO A 260 -22.89 -10.34 1.95
CA PRO A 260 -23.48 -11.66 2.16
C PRO A 260 -24.24 -12.05 0.89
N SER A 261 -24.03 -13.29 0.42
CA SER A 261 -24.79 -13.82 -0.73
C SER A 261 -26.28 -13.69 -0.44
N ALA A 262 -27.02 -13.03 -1.33
CA ALA A 262 -28.46 -13.11 -1.35
C ALA A 262 -28.85 -14.55 -1.70
N THR A 263 -29.04 -15.38 -0.68
CA THR A 263 -29.85 -16.59 -0.80
C THR A 263 -31.29 -16.09 -0.94
N VAL A 264 -31.83 -16.18 -2.16
CA VAL A 264 -33.25 -15.95 -2.46
C VAL A 264 -34.06 -16.89 -1.58
N THR A 265 -34.59 -16.37 -0.48
CA THR A 265 -35.69 -17.03 0.24
C THR A 265 -36.95 -16.62 -0.49
N LEU A 266 -37.53 -17.58 -1.21
CA LEU A 266 -38.80 -17.46 -1.89
C LEU A 266 -39.91 -17.30 -0.83
N SER A 267 -40.18 -16.07 -0.40
CA SER A 267 -41.33 -15.77 0.45
C SER A 267 -42.59 -15.78 -0.41
N ARG A 268 -43.36 -16.85 -0.23
CA ARG A 268 -44.75 -17.05 -0.69
C ARG A 268 -45.61 -15.80 -0.43
N PRO A 269 -46.38 -15.28 -1.41
CA PRO A 269 -47.28 -14.17 -1.15
C PRO A 269 -48.53 -14.68 -0.43
N GLN A 270 -48.84 -14.11 0.74
CA GLN A 270 -50.20 -14.15 1.27
C GLN A 270 -50.98 -12.96 0.70
N ALA A 271 -52.02 -13.29 -0.05
CA ALA A 271 -53.08 -12.37 -0.43
C ALA A 271 -54.08 -12.24 0.74
N SER A 272 -54.45 -11.00 1.08
CA SER A 272 -55.72 -10.54 1.66
C SER A 272 -55.67 -9.00 1.61
N THR A 273 -56.38 -8.31 0.71
CA THR A 273 -57.73 -7.71 0.91
C THR A 273 -57.85 -6.97 2.24
N SER A 274 -58.30 -5.73 2.39
CA SER A 274 -58.82 -4.66 1.54
C SER A 274 -59.33 -3.60 2.54
N ALA A 275 -59.04 -2.31 2.38
CA ALA A 275 -59.92 -1.22 2.83
C ALA A 275 -59.38 0.12 2.36
N ASP A 276 -60.09 0.62 1.37
CA ASP A 276 -60.36 2.00 0.98
C ASP A 276 -60.29 3.03 2.13
N THR A 277 -59.58 4.14 1.90
CA THR A 277 -59.96 5.50 2.32
C THR A 277 -59.01 6.47 1.60
N SER A 278 -59.61 7.29 0.75
CA SER A 278 -58.99 8.44 0.08
C SER A 278 -58.61 9.50 1.09
N ASP A 279 -57.50 10.23 0.87
CA ASP A 279 -57.54 11.70 0.87
C ASP A 279 -56.22 12.32 0.40
N GLU A 280 -56.41 13.31 -0.48
CA GLU A 280 -55.64 14.51 -0.84
C GLU A 280 -54.11 14.52 -0.97
N ILE A 281 -53.70 14.97 -2.16
CA ILE A 281 -52.39 15.53 -2.51
C ILE A 281 -52.31 16.98 -1.98
N PRO A 282 -51.12 17.57 -1.76
CA PRO A 282 -50.61 18.39 -2.85
C PRO A 282 -49.12 18.26 -3.14
N VAL A 283 -48.89 18.36 -4.46
CA VAL A 283 -47.67 18.66 -5.21
C VAL A 283 -46.70 19.53 -4.42
N SER A 284 -45.45 19.08 -4.28
CA SER A 284 -44.32 19.95 -4.01
C SER A 284 -43.40 19.98 -5.24
N GLU A 285 -43.51 21.14 -5.87
CA GLU A 285 -42.81 21.67 -7.02
C GLU A 285 -41.29 21.72 -6.79
N SER A 286 -40.53 21.31 -7.78
CA SER A 286 -39.09 21.57 -7.86
C SER A 286 -38.87 23.02 -8.28
N PRO A 287 -37.83 23.70 -7.77
CA PRO A 287 -37.15 24.70 -8.57
C PRO A 287 -35.69 24.30 -8.81
N SER A 288 -35.38 24.17 -10.09
CA SER A 288 -34.02 24.21 -10.62
C SER A 288 -33.67 25.68 -11.01
N PRO A 289 -32.41 25.95 -11.41
CA PRO A 289 -31.52 26.96 -10.81
C PRO A 289 -31.57 28.32 -11.54
N GLN A 290 -30.89 29.33 -10.96
CA GLN A 290 -30.27 30.55 -11.54
C GLN A 290 -30.23 31.63 -10.43
N ASP A 291 -29.24 32.50 -10.23
CA ASP A 291 -28.05 32.90 -10.99
C ASP A 291 -27.06 33.59 -10.02
N SER A 292 -25.80 33.65 -10.45
CA SER A 292 -24.81 34.72 -10.24
C SER A 292 -24.57 35.27 -8.82
N GLU A 293 -23.37 35.02 -8.28
CA GLU A 293 -22.59 36.12 -7.70
C GLU A 293 -21.08 35.90 -7.84
N ASP A 294 -20.48 36.96 -8.35
CA ASP A 294 -19.10 37.18 -8.76
C ASP A 294 -18.24 37.49 -7.52
N ILE A 295 -17.21 36.69 -7.24
CA ILE A 295 -16.22 37.00 -6.20
C ILE A 295 -14.82 36.82 -6.76
N ALA A 296 -14.33 37.92 -7.34
CA ALA A 296 -13.02 38.55 -7.18
C ALA A 296 -11.81 37.66 -6.82
N ALA A 297 -10.85 37.67 -7.74
CA ALA A 297 -9.51 37.14 -7.59
C ALA A 297 -8.69 37.84 -6.47
N PRO A 298 -7.87 37.12 -5.69
CA PRO A 298 -6.98 37.72 -4.71
C PRO A 298 -5.75 38.38 -5.36
N PRO A 299 -5.21 39.46 -4.78
CA PRO A 299 -4.19 40.30 -5.41
C PRO A 299 -2.78 39.68 -5.41
N ALA A 300 -2.01 40.06 -6.43
CA ALA A 300 -0.62 39.72 -6.66
C ALA A 300 0.29 40.21 -5.53
N LYS A 301 1.12 39.31 -4.98
CA LYS A 301 2.21 39.67 -4.06
C LYS A 301 3.38 40.25 -4.85
N GLN A 302 3.76 41.47 -4.48
CA GLN A 302 4.98 42.16 -4.90
C GLN A 302 6.22 41.33 -4.56
N ILE A 303 7.08 41.15 -5.55
CA ILE A 303 8.42 40.59 -5.41
C ILE A 303 9.31 41.74 -4.91
N LYS A 304 9.90 41.58 -3.73
CA LYS A 304 11.03 42.40 -3.31
C LYS A 304 12.29 41.83 -3.95
N GLU A 305 12.91 42.70 -4.72
CA GLU A 305 14.22 42.60 -5.35
C GLU A 305 15.29 42.76 -4.26
N GLU A 306 16.11 41.73 -4.01
CA GLU A 306 17.32 41.85 -3.19
C GLU A 306 18.36 40.78 -3.61
N ASP A 307 19.51 41.31 -4.01
CA ASP A 307 20.87 40.80 -4.21
C ASP A 307 21.21 39.63 -5.16
N VAL A 308 21.81 40.05 -6.28
CA VAL A 308 22.66 39.27 -7.18
C VAL A 308 23.88 38.73 -6.42
N VAL A 309 23.86 37.43 -6.12
CA VAL A 309 25.07 36.69 -5.70
C VAL A 309 25.80 36.21 -6.95
N THR A 310 26.93 36.83 -7.24
CA THR A 310 27.90 36.39 -8.26
C THR A 310 28.57 35.10 -7.80
N TRP A 311 28.34 33.99 -8.50
CA TRP A 311 29.07 32.74 -8.28
C TRP A 311 30.38 32.77 -9.06
N ASP A 312 31.48 33.03 -8.35
CA ASP A 312 32.84 32.83 -8.87
C ASP A 312 33.08 31.34 -9.14
N THR A 313 33.38 31.03 -10.40
CA THR A 313 33.66 29.68 -10.88
C THR A 313 35.02 29.21 -10.34
N HIS A 314 35.01 28.36 -9.32
CA HIS A 314 36.22 27.66 -8.89
C HIS A 314 36.44 26.45 -9.81
N GLN A 315 37.39 26.59 -10.74
CA GLN A 315 37.96 25.47 -11.50
C GLN A 315 38.65 24.51 -10.54
N ILE A 316 38.12 23.29 -10.42
CA ILE A 316 38.81 22.19 -9.74
C ILE A 316 39.85 21.63 -10.71
N ASN A 317 41.12 21.99 -10.50
CA ASN A 317 42.25 21.37 -11.17
C ASN A 317 42.41 19.91 -10.70
N ASN A 318 42.03 18.96 -11.56
CA ASN A 318 42.34 17.55 -11.38
C ASN A 318 43.80 17.27 -11.79
N ASN A 319 44.73 17.42 -10.87
CA ASN A 319 46.06 16.82 -10.97
C ASN A 319 46.23 15.81 -9.83
N LEU A 320 45.91 14.55 -10.11
CA LEU A 320 46.38 13.41 -9.32
C LEU A 320 47.34 12.57 -10.19
N PRO A 321 48.53 12.19 -9.68
CA PRO A 321 49.49 11.43 -10.44
C PRO A 321 49.07 9.95 -10.54
N ILE A 322 49.18 9.41 -11.74
CA ILE A 322 49.03 7.98 -12.05
C ILE A 322 50.20 7.24 -11.42
N LEU A 323 49.95 6.40 -10.41
CA LEU A 323 50.91 5.40 -9.95
C LEU A 323 50.88 4.21 -10.92
N GLN A 324 51.97 4.06 -11.68
CA GLN A 324 52.28 2.85 -12.43
C GLN A 324 52.87 1.81 -11.48
N HIS A 325 52.26 0.61 -11.43
CA HIS A 325 52.89 -0.71 -11.61
C HIS A 325 51.88 -1.82 -11.31
#